data_AF-A0A9D2MLB6-F1
#
_entry.id   AF-A0A9D2MLB6-F1
#
_cell.length_a   1.000
_cell.length_b   1.000
_cell.length_c   1.000
_cell.angle_alpha   90.00
_cell.angle_beta   90.00
_cell.angle_gamma   90.00
#
_symmetry.space_group_name_H-M   'P 1'
#
loop_
_entity.id
_entity.type
_entity.pdbx_description
1 polymer ?
#
loop_
_entity_poly.entity_id
_entity_poly.type
_entity_poly.pdbx_seq_one_letter_code
_entity_poly.pdbx_strand_id
1 'polypeptide(L)'
;MRKSTTRDLTLAAMVAAVYFVLCYFGNIFQLTFGPVQVRLGEALTVLPFLFPATAPGLALGCLLTNILSPYGPIDMIVGTLATAIAAFLSTKMPRWYLAALPPIVMNALLLPPMWAWAEAGALNGAFWAAYTFKMWTFVVGEALACYVLGSVLLLALPKIRYFRTMIPERRLAAR
;
A
#
# COMPACT_ATOMS: atom_id res chain seq x y z
N MET A 1 1.83 24.40 6.68
CA MET A 1 2.05 23.65 5.42
C MET A 1 3.53 23.71 5.07
N ARG A 2 4.24 22.57 5.06
CA ARG A 2 5.63 22.52 4.61
C ARG A 2 5.63 22.77 3.09
N LYS A 3 6.44 23.70 2.58
CA LYS A 3 6.55 23.92 1.13
C LYS A 3 7.09 22.62 0.50
N SER A 4 6.27 21.93 -0.30
CA SER A 4 6.73 20.78 -1.07
C SER A 4 7.76 21.26 -2.07
N THR A 5 8.98 20.74 -1.99
CA THR A 5 10.01 21.06 -2.97
C THR A 5 9.71 20.33 -4.28
N THR A 6 10.22 20.83 -5.42
CA THR A 6 10.11 20.13 -6.70
C THR A 6 10.58 18.68 -6.60
N ARG A 7 11.64 18.45 -5.83
CA ARG A 7 12.18 17.11 -5.53
C ARG A 7 11.18 16.21 -4.80
N ASP A 8 10.47 16.73 -3.79
CA ASP A 8 9.45 15.97 -3.06
C ASP A 8 8.30 15.56 -3.97
N LEU A 9 7.88 16.48 -4.86
CA LEU A 9 6.84 16.22 -5.85
C LEU A 9 7.29 15.15 -6.85
N THR A 10 8.51 15.25 -7.37
CA THR A 10 9.08 14.24 -8.27
C THR A 10 9.18 12.87 -7.58
N LEU A 11 9.62 12.83 -6.32
CA LEU A 11 9.70 11.58 -5.55
C LEU A 11 8.31 10.94 -5.40
N ALA A 12 7.29 11.73 -5.03
CA ALA A 12 5.92 11.25 -4.92
C ALA A 12 5.37 10.73 -6.27
N ALA A 13 5.61 11.47 -7.37
CA ALA A 13 5.20 11.05 -8.71
C ALA A 13 5.89 9.76 -9.15
N MET A 14 7.18 9.59 -8.86
CA MET A 14 7.91 8.35 -9.15
C MET A 14 7.34 7.17 -8.35
N VAL A 15 7.03 7.37 -7.06
CA VAL A 15 6.39 6.31 -6.25
C VAL A 15 5.01 5.95 -6.79
N ALA A 16 4.21 6.94 -7.20
CA ALA A 16 2.91 6.69 -7.83
C ALA A 16 3.05 5.86 -9.12
N ALA A 17 3.99 6.23 -9.99
CA ALA A 17 4.26 5.53 -11.24
C ALA A 17 4.75 4.09 -11.01
N VAL A 18 5.72 3.89 -10.11
CA VAL A 18 6.23 2.54 -9.80
C VAL A 18 5.14 1.69 -9.14
N TYR A 19 4.35 2.26 -8.22
CA TYR A 19 3.21 1.55 -7.63
C TYR A 19 2.25 1.07 -8.72
N PHE A 20 1.82 1.98 -9.60
CA PHE A 20 0.88 1.65 -10.68
C PHE A 20 1.46 0.59 -11.62
N VAL A 21 2.72 0.72 -12.05
CA VAL A 21 3.36 -0.25 -12.94
C VAL A 21 3.48 -1.63 -12.28
N LEU A 22 3.86 -1.71 -11.00
CA LEU A 22 3.96 -2.97 -10.28
C LEU A 22 2.61 -3.67 -10.16
N CYS A 23 1.55 -2.91 -9.87
CA CYS A 23 0.19 -3.45 -9.79
C CYS A 23 -0.38 -3.82 -11.16
N TYR A 24 -0.12 -3.02 -12.19
CA TYR A 24 -0.53 -3.33 -13.56
C TYR A 24 0.16 -4.60 -14.06
N PHE A 25 1.46 -4.73 -13.83
CA PHE A 25 2.22 -5.93 -14.16
C PHE A 25 1.72 -7.15 -13.38
N GLY A 26 1.48 -6.99 -12.07
CA GLY A 26 0.89 -8.05 -11.24
C GLY A 26 -0.51 -8.49 -11.73
N ASN A 27 -1.29 -7.56 -12.27
CA ASN A 27 -2.59 -7.87 -12.86
C ASN A 27 -2.50 -8.80 -14.08
N ILE A 28 -1.45 -8.70 -14.91
CA ILE A 28 -1.23 -9.58 -16.07
C ILE A 28 -1.16 -11.06 -15.63
N PHE A 29 -0.62 -11.33 -14.44
CA PHE A 29 -0.53 -12.68 -13.85
C PHE A 29 -1.69 -13.01 -12.91
N GLN A 30 -2.76 -12.22 -12.91
CA GLN A 30 -3.89 -12.33 -11.99
C GLN A 30 -3.48 -12.27 -10.50
N LEU A 31 -2.32 -11.71 -10.16
CA LEU A 31 -1.90 -11.55 -8.78
C LEU A 31 -2.60 -10.37 -8.11
N THR A 32 -2.93 -9.31 -8.85
CA THR A 32 -3.50 -8.09 -8.27
C THR A 32 -5.02 -8.13 -8.05
N PHE A 33 -5.77 -8.83 -8.90
CA PHE A 33 -7.24 -8.96 -8.81
C PHE A 33 -7.73 -10.41 -8.89
N GLY A 34 -6.86 -11.40 -8.64
CA GLY A 34 -7.22 -12.82 -8.66
C GLY A 34 -7.77 -13.36 -7.34
N PRO A 35 -7.97 -14.69 -7.24
CA PRO A 35 -8.48 -15.35 -6.03
C PRO A 35 -7.53 -15.23 -4.82
N VAL A 36 -6.22 -15.25 -5.07
CA VAL A 36 -5.17 -14.96 -4.11
C VAL A 36 -4.54 -13.63 -4.50
N GLN A 37 -4.86 -12.57 -3.76
CA GLN A 37 -4.44 -11.22 -4.09
C GLN A 37 -3.09 -10.88 -3.44
N VAL A 38 -2.12 -10.55 -4.27
CA VAL A 38 -0.81 -9.99 -3.90
C VAL A 38 -0.62 -8.71 -4.70
N ARG A 39 -0.69 -7.56 -4.02
CA ARG A 39 -0.46 -6.28 -4.66
C ARG A 39 1.00 -5.85 -4.44
N LEU A 40 1.83 -6.08 -5.46
CA LEU A 40 3.28 -5.78 -5.40
C LEU A 40 3.58 -4.31 -5.06
N GLY A 41 2.71 -3.38 -5.48
CA GLY A 41 2.83 -1.95 -5.15
C GLY A 41 2.77 -1.67 -3.64
N GLU A 42 2.15 -2.55 -2.85
CA GLU A 42 2.02 -2.37 -1.40
C GLU A 42 3.38 -2.47 -0.69
N ALA A 43 4.39 -3.10 -1.31
CA ALA A 43 5.77 -3.02 -0.84
C ALA A 43 6.28 -1.57 -0.69
N LEU A 44 5.77 -0.63 -1.48
CA LEU A 44 6.14 0.79 -1.44
C LEU A 44 5.47 1.55 -0.29
N THR A 45 4.45 0.97 0.36
CA THR A 45 3.72 1.66 1.45
C THR A 45 4.53 1.87 2.72
N VAL A 46 5.69 1.23 2.83
CA VAL A 46 6.67 1.47 3.90
C VAL A 46 7.53 2.70 3.63
N LEU A 47 7.63 3.18 2.37
CA LEU A 47 8.45 4.33 2.01
C LEU A 47 8.12 5.63 2.78
N PRO A 48 6.85 5.96 3.11
CA PRO A 48 6.50 7.12 3.92
C PRO A 48 7.19 7.16 5.29
N PHE A 49 7.62 6.01 5.83
CA PHE A 49 8.44 5.97 7.05
C PHE A 49 9.80 6.66 6.84
N LEU A 50 10.46 6.40 5.70
CA LEU A 50 11.74 7.00 5.33
C LEU A 50 11.56 8.40 4.72
N PHE A 51 10.59 8.54 3.83
CA PHE A 51 10.31 9.73 3.03
C PHE A 51 8.83 10.13 3.16
N PRO A 52 8.45 10.96 4.15
CA PRO A 52 7.06 11.33 4.35
C PRO A 52 6.37 11.96 3.13
N ALA A 53 7.16 12.52 2.19
CA ALA A 53 6.68 13.08 0.93
C ALA A 53 6.07 12.04 -0.03
N THR A 54 6.34 10.74 0.13
CA THR A 54 5.83 9.70 -0.78
C THR A 54 4.39 9.28 -0.48
N ALA A 55 3.85 9.63 0.69
CA ALA A 55 2.47 9.30 1.08
C ALA A 55 1.40 9.71 0.03
N PRO A 56 1.38 10.96 -0.48
CA PRO A 56 0.45 11.33 -1.56
C PRO A 56 0.68 10.55 -2.86
N GLY A 57 1.94 10.18 -3.14
CA GLY A 57 2.28 9.36 -4.31
C GLY A 57 1.66 7.97 -4.25
N LEU A 58 1.67 7.33 -3.08
CA LEU A 58 1.02 6.02 -2.88
C LEU A 58 -0.49 6.09 -3.06
N ALA A 59 -1.14 7.12 -2.50
CA ALA A 59 -2.57 7.32 -2.68
C ALA A 59 -2.92 7.49 -4.16
N LEU A 60 -2.15 8.29 -4.90
CA LEU A 60 -2.35 8.46 -6.34
C LEU A 60 -2.10 7.17 -7.12
N GLY A 61 -1.03 6.43 -6.80
CA GLY A 61 -0.74 5.13 -7.43
C GLY A 61 -1.84 4.10 -7.18
N CYS A 62 -2.39 4.07 -5.97
CA CYS A 62 -3.54 3.23 -5.61
C CYS A 62 -4.80 3.63 -6.37
N LEU A 63 -5.11 4.93 -6.45
CA LEU A 63 -6.22 5.45 -7.25
C LEU A 63 -6.11 4.99 -8.70
N LEU A 64 -4.94 5.19 -9.33
CA LEU A 64 -4.71 4.78 -10.72
C LEU A 64 -4.85 3.28 -10.91
N THR A 65 -4.37 2.48 -9.95
CA THR A 65 -4.50 1.01 -9.97
C THR A 65 -5.96 0.59 -9.87
N ASN A 66 -6.72 1.24 -8.98
CA ASN A 66 -8.11 0.87 -8.71
C ASN A 66 -9.07 1.32 -9.83
N ILE A 67 -8.67 2.23 -10.73
CA ILE A 67 -9.43 2.51 -11.98
C ILE A 67 -9.59 1.22 -12.82
N LEU A 68 -8.59 0.33 -12.74
CA LEU A 68 -8.60 -0.96 -13.43
C LEU A 68 -9.27 -2.08 -12.61
N SER A 69 -9.81 -1.76 -11.42
CA SER A 69 -10.40 -2.74 -10.53
C SER A 69 -11.75 -3.24 -11.06
N PRO A 70 -12.02 -4.56 -11.01
CA PRO A 70 -13.32 -5.11 -11.40
C PRO A 70 -14.45 -4.71 -10.44
N TYR A 71 -14.13 -4.24 -9.23
CA TYR A 71 -15.11 -3.81 -8.21
C TYR A 71 -15.61 -2.36 -8.43
N GLY A 72 -15.12 -1.68 -9.46
CA GLY A 72 -15.63 -0.39 -9.91
C GLY A 72 -15.30 0.80 -8.99
N PRO A 73 -16.10 1.89 -9.04
CA PRO A 73 -15.78 3.15 -8.36
C PRO A 73 -15.71 3.06 -6.83
N ILE A 74 -16.35 2.07 -6.21
CA ILE A 74 -16.30 1.87 -4.76
C ILE A 74 -14.88 1.53 -4.32
N ASP A 75 -14.18 0.65 -5.05
CA ASP A 75 -12.80 0.28 -4.75
C ASP A 75 -11.83 1.44 -5.02
N MET A 76 -12.11 2.27 -6.02
CA MET A 76 -11.35 3.51 -6.23
C MET A 76 -11.38 4.42 -5.01
N ILE A 77 -12.55 4.64 -4.42
CA ILE A 77 -12.70 5.55 -3.28
C ILE A 77 -12.18 4.88 -2.00
N VAL A 78 -12.68 3.68 -1.67
CA VAL A 78 -12.37 2.99 -0.42
C VAL A 78 -10.92 2.55 -0.38
N GLY A 79 -10.39 2.00 -1.47
CA GLY A 79 -9.00 1.54 -1.51
C GLY A 79 -7.98 2.68 -1.51
N THR A 80 -8.27 3.78 -2.20
CA THR A 80 -7.42 4.98 -2.13
C THR A 80 -7.45 5.56 -0.73
N LEU A 81 -8.61 5.62 -0.07
CA LEU A 81 -8.74 6.10 1.30
C LEU A 81 -7.97 5.20 2.29
N ALA A 82 -8.12 3.88 2.17
CA ALA A 82 -7.40 2.91 2.98
C ALA A 82 -5.88 3.10 2.87
N THR A 83 -5.39 3.22 1.64
CA THR A 83 -3.96 3.43 1.35
C THR A 83 -3.49 4.80 1.86
N ALA A 84 -4.28 5.85 1.70
CA ALA A 84 -3.94 7.19 2.17
C ALA A 84 -3.81 7.23 3.71
N ILE A 85 -4.76 6.60 4.43
CA ILE A 85 -4.71 6.49 5.90
C ILE A 85 -3.50 5.63 6.31
N ALA A 86 -3.28 4.49 5.67
CA ALA A 86 -2.15 3.62 5.91
C ALA A 86 -0.81 4.34 5.72
N ALA A 87 -0.65 5.05 4.60
CA ALA A 87 0.56 5.80 4.29
C ALA A 87 0.81 6.89 5.33
N PHE A 88 -0.23 7.62 5.74
CA PHE A 88 -0.13 8.61 6.81
C PHE A 88 0.28 7.98 8.15
N LEU A 89 -0.34 6.88 8.56
CA LEU A 89 0.02 6.16 9.79
C LEU A 89 1.46 5.62 9.72
N SER A 90 1.89 5.14 8.57
CA SER A 90 3.27 4.66 8.33
C SER A 90 4.31 5.77 8.53
N THR A 91 3.99 7.02 8.18
CA THR A 91 4.88 8.17 8.50
C THR A 91 5.06 8.40 9.99
N LYS A 92 4.15 7.91 10.84
CA LYS A 92 4.15 8.12 12.29
C LYS A 92 4.70 6.93 13.08
N MET A 93 4.94 5.78 12.44
CA MET A 93 5.43 4.60 13.14
C MET A 93 6.76 4.86 13.85
N PRO A 94 6.96 4.36 15.07
CA PRO A 94 8.15 4.67 15.86
C PRO A 94 9.38 3.86 15.43
N ARG A 95 9.18 2.68 14.83
CA ARG A 95 10.24 1.77 14.39
C ARG A 95 9.99 1.27 12.98
N TRP A 96 11.06 0.97 12.25
CA TRP A 96 10.99 0.58 10.83
C TRP A 96 10.14 -0.69 10.58
N TYR A 97 10.25 -1.71 11.44
CA TYR A 97 9.52 -2.96 11.26
C TYR A 97 8.01 -2.80 11.49
N LEU A 98 7.58 -1.73 12.16
CA LEU A 98 6.16 -1.40 12.33
C LEU A 98 5.60 -0.64 11.11
N ALA A 99 6.44 -0.14 10.20
CA ALA A 99 5.99 0.62 9.04
C ALA A 99 5.11 -0.21 8.08
N ALA A 100 5.24 -1.54 8.08
CA ALA A 100 4.42 -2.45 7.29
C ALA A 100 3.06 -2.76 7.95
N LEU A 101 2.85 -2.46 9.25
CA LEU A 101 1.58 -2.78 9.92
C LEU A 101 0.40 -1.92 9.46
N PRO A 102 0.51 -0.58 9.38
CA PRO A 102 -0.61 0.24 8.96
C PRO A 102 -1.25 -0.15 7.61
N PRO A 103 -0.49 -0.42 6.53
CA PRO A 103 -1.08 -0.84 5.25
C PRO A 103 -1.82 -2.17 5.36
N ILE A 104 -1.21 -3.18 5.99
CA ILE A 104 -1.84 -4.49 6.19
C ILE A 104 -3.15 -4.34 6.96
N VAL A 105 -3.14 -3.63 8.09
CA VAL A 105 -4.32 -3.49 8.96
C VAL A 105 -5.43 -2.68 8.27
N MET A 106 -5.09 -1.53 7.69
CA MET A 106 -6.10 -0.66 7.05
C MET A 106 -6.72 -1.31 5.82
N ASN A 107 -5.91 -1.94 4.97
CA ASN A 107 -6.41 -2.60 3.77
C ASN A 107 -7.23 -3.85 4.15
N ALA A 108 -6.78 -4.66 5.11
CA ALA A 108 -7.53 -5.83 5.57
C ALA A 108 -8.86 -5.48 6.26
N LEU A 109 -8.94 -4.31 6.90
CA LEU A 109 -10.17 -3.83 7.53
C LEU A 109 -11.18 -3.32 6.50
N LEU A 110 -10.73 -2.67 5.43
CA LEU A 110 -11.61 -1.94 4.52
C LEU A 110 -11.93 -2.71 3.22
N LEU A 111 -10.98 -3.48 2.67
CA LEU A 111 -11.14 -4.09 1.35
C LEU A 111 -11.93 -5.41 1.37
N PRO A 112 -11.58 -6.42 2.19
CA PRO A 112 -12.30 -7.70 2.21
C PRO A 112 -13.80 -7.57 2.51
N PRO A 113 -14.29 -6.76 3.47
CA PRO A 113 -15.73 -6.60 3.67
C PRO A 113 -16.42 -5.96 2.47
N MET A 114 -15.78 -4.97 1.84
CA MET A 114 -16.32 -4.28 0.68
C MET A 114 -16.41 -5.22 -0.54
N TRP A 115 -15.39 -6.04 -0.79
CA TRP A 115 -15.43 -7.05 -1.84
C TRP A 115 -16.44 -8.15 -1.57
N ALA A 116 -16.55 -8.62 -0.32
CA ALA A 116 -17.54 -9.62 0.08
C ALA A 116 -18.97 -9.08 -0.09
N TRP A 117 -19.20 -7.80 0.23
CA TRP A 117 -20.47 -7.14 0.00
C TRP A 117 -20.80 -7.02 -1.49
N ALA A 118 -19.82 -6.63 -2.31
CA ALA A 118 -19.99 -6.51 -3.76
C ALA A 118 -20.37 -7.84 -4.43
N GLU A 119 -19.90 -8.97 -3.88
CA GLU A 119 -20.19 -10.31 -4.38
C GLU A 119 -21.51 -10.89 -3.84
N ALA A 120 -21.76 -10.76 -2.54
CA ALA A 120 -22.91 -11.38 -1.89
C ALA A 120 -24.20 -10.55 -1.95
N GLY A 121 -24.10 -9.22 -2.04
CA GLY A 121 -25.22 -8.28 -2.07
C GLY A 121 -26.11 -8.23 -0.81
N ALA A 122 -25.84 -9.08 0.19
CA ALA A 122 -26.57 -9.17 1.45
C ALA A 122 -25.71 -9.83 2.55
N LEU A 123 -26.00 -9.53 3.82
CA LEU A 123 -25.37 -10.20 4.97
C LEU A 123 -25.95 -11.61 5.16
N ASN A 124 -25.42 -12.58 4.42
CA ASN A 124 -25.84 -13.99 4.48
C ASN A 124 -24.62 -14.93 4.62
N GLY A 125 -24.84 -16.25 4.56
CA GLY A 125 -23.76 -17.23 4.64
C GLY A 125 -22.70 -17.07 3.54
N ALA A 126 -23.10 -16.64 2.33
CA ALA A 126 -22.18 -16.39 1.22
C ALA A 126 -21.28 -15.17 1.49
N PHE A 127 -21.80 -14.12 2.12
CA PHE A 127 -20.99 -12.98 2.57
C PHE A 127 -19.89 -13.40 3.54
N TRP A 128 -20.22 -14.16 4.58
CA TRP A 128 -19.25 -14.59 5.59
C TRP A 128 -18.20 -15.55 5.00
N ALA A 129 -18.59 -16.42 4.08
CA ALA A 129 -17.67 -17.29 3.36
C ALA A 129 -16.71 -16.49 2.45
N ALA A 130 -17.24 -15.55 1.64
CA ALA A 130 -16.44 -14.70 0.77
C ALA A 130 -15.51 -13.77 1.58
N TYR A 131 -16.03 -13.18 2.66
CA TYR A 131 -15.27 -12.31 3.56
C TYR A 131 -14.08 -13.05 4.18
N THR A 132 -14.32 -14.21 4.79
CA THR A 132 -13.25 -14.97 5.44
C THR A 132 -12.20 -15.43 4.44
N PHE A 133 -12.61 -15.98 3.29
CA PHE A 133 -11.68 -16.40 2.25
C PHE A 133 -10.83 -15.23 1.73
N LYS A 134 -11.45 -14.13 1.30
CA LYS A 134 -10.74 -12.95 0.78
C LYS A 134 -9.87 -12.29 1.85
N MET A 135 -10.32 -12.24 3.11
CA MET A 135 -9.53 -11.68 4.20
C MET A 135 -8.24 -12.46 4.43
N TRP A 136 -8.32 -13.80 4.51
CA TRP A 136 -7.15 -14.63 4.74
C TRP A 136 -6.15 -14.58 3.58
N THR A 137 -6.63 -14.72 2.33
CA THR A 137 -5.74 -14.67 1.17
C THR A 137 -5.09 -13.30 1.02
N PHE A 138 -5.87 -12.23 1.22
CA PHE A 138 -5.39 -10.86 1.13
C PHE A 138 -4.37 -10.53 2.21
N VAL A 139 -4.66 -10.82 3.49
CA VAL A 139 -3.73 -10.53 4.61
C VAL A 139 -2.39 -11.23 4.40
N VAL A 140 -2.40 -12.49 3.94
CA VAL A 140 -1.17 -13.23 3.67
C VAL A 140 -0.39 -12.61 2.51
N GLY A 141 -1.07 -12.25 1.41
CA GLY A 141 -0.44 -11.64 0.25
C GLY A 141 0.15 -10.26 0.55
N GLU A 142 -0.61 -9.42 1.28
CA GLU A 142 -0.17 -8.12 1.76
C GLU A 142 0.99 -8.23 2.74
N ALA A 143 0.93 -9.16 3.69
CA ALA A 143 2.03 -9.38 4.63
C ALA A 143 3.30 -9.77 3.90
N LEU A 144 3.21 -10.64 2.89
CA LEU A 144 4.35 -11.01 2.06
C LEU A 144 4.91 -9.78 1.31
N ALA A 145 4.07 -9.01 0.63
CA ALA A 145 4.50 -7.82 -0.10
C ALA A 145 5.14 -6.77 0.83
N CYS A 146 4.46 -6.42 1.92
CA CYS A 146 4.90 -5.37 2.84
C CYS A 146 6.10 -5.79 3.70
N TYR A 147 6.10 -6.99 4.29
CA TYR A 147 7.20 -7.43 5.16
C TYR A 147 8.38 -8.00 4.42
N VAL A 148 8.19 -8.71 3.30
CA VAL A 148 9.34 -9.25 2.56
C VAL A 148 9.93 -8.18 1.66
N LEU A 149 9.16 -7.67 0.69
CA LEU A 149 9.69 -6.69 -0.26
C LEU A 149 9.87 -5.31 0.40
N GLY A 150 8.92 -4.88 1.24
CA GLY A 150 9.03 -3.61 1.94
C GLY A 150 10.19 -3.56 2.94
N SER A 151 10.50 -4.65 3.66
CA SER A 151 11.70 -4.66 4.52
C SER A 151 12.98 -4.57 3.71
N VAL A 152 13.07 -5.23 2.55
CA VAL A 152 14.22 -5.08 1.65
C VAL A 152 14.41 -3.63 1.24
N LEU A 153 13.33 -2.92 0.88
CA LEU A 153 13.39 -1.48 0.56
C LEU A 153 13.86 -0.64 1.76
N LEU A 154 13.28 -0.87 2.94
CA LEU A 154 13.67 -0.20 4.18
C LEU A 154 15.14 -0.48 4.56
N LEU A 155 15.66 -1.66 4.21
CA LEU A 155 17.03 -2.11 4.50
C LEU A 155 18.06 -1.70 3.41
N ALA A 156 17.63 -1.47 2.18
CA ALA A 156 18.49 -1.10 1.07
C ALA A 156 18.62 0.42 0.89
N LEU A 157 17.51 1.17 0.87
CA LEU A 157 17.49 2.59 0.51
C LEU A 157 18.40 3.48 1.37
N PRO A 158 18.45 3.33 2.72
CA PRO A 158 19.36 4.10 3.56
C PRO A 158 20.86 3.85 3.33
N LYS A 159 21.24 2.73 2.68
CA LYS A 159 22.64 2.43 2.35
C LYS A 159 23.11 3.23 1.13
N ILE A 160 22.19 3.77 0.33
CA ILE A 160 22.49 4.54 -0.88
C ILE A 160 22.75 6.00 -0.50
N ARG A 161 23.93 6.53 -0.84
CA ARG A 161 24.38 7.88 -0.46
C ARG A 161 23.38 8.97 -0.85
N TYR A 162 22.79 8.88 -2.05
CA TYR A 162 21.80 9.85 -2.53
C TYR A 162 20.54 9.88 -1.66
N PHE A 163 19.95 8.72 -1.38
CA PHE A 163 18.73 8.61 -0.58
C PHE A 163 18.96 8.91 0.90
N ARG A 164 20.13 8.56 1.45
CA ARG A 164 20.47 8.84 2.84
C ARG A 164 20.38 10.33 3.19
N THR A 165 20.74 11.22 2.26
CA THR A 165 20.61 12.68 2.45
C THR A 165 19.18 13.19 2.54
N MET A 166 18.19 12.40 2.11
CA MET A 166 16.77 12.74 2.16
C MET A 166 16.07 12.22 3.42
N ILE A 167 16.68 11.25 4.12
CA ILE A 167 16.07 10.59 5.28
C ILE A 167 16.36 11.44 6.52
N PRO A 168 15.35 11.81 7.32
CA PRO A 168 15.57 12.49 8.60
C PRO A 168 16.45 11.64 9.54
N GLU A 169 17.44 12.23 10.21
CA GLU A 169 18.38 11.48 11.06
C GLU A 169 17.69 10.64 12.14
N ARG A 170 16.61 11.16 12.74
CA ARG A 170 15.77 10.42 13.70
C ARG A 170 15.23 9.08 13.15
N ARG A 171 15.02 8.98 11.83
CA ARG A 171 14.53 7.77 11.16
C ARG A 171 15.66 6.78 10.85
N LEU A 172 16.88 7.29 10.65
CA LEU A 172 18.07 6.44 10.53
C LEU A 172 18.43 5.78 11.86
N ALA A 173 18.23 6.48 12.98
CA ALA A 173 18.44 5.96 14.33
C ALA A 173 17.32 5.01 14.81
N ALA A 174 16.11 5.13 14.27
CA ALA A 174 14.96 4.28 14.59
C ALA A 174 14.90 2.97 13.75
N ARG A 175 16.04 2.60 13.16
CA ARG A 175 16.24 1.44 12.29
C ARG A 175 16.93 0.32 13.05
#